data_AF-A0A0N4X6P8-F1
#
_entry.id   AF-A0A0N4X6P8-F1
#
_cell.length_a   1.000
_cell.length_b   1.000
_cell.length_c   1.000
_cell.angle_alpha   90.00
_cell.angle_beta   90.00
_cell.angle_gamma   90.00
#
_symmetry.space_group_name_H-M   'P 1'
#
loop_
_entity.id
_entity.type
_entity.pdbx_description
1 polymer ?
#
loop_
_entity_poly.entity_id
_entity_poly.type
_entity_poly.pdbx_seq_one_letter_code
_entity_poly.pdbx_strand_id
1 'polypeptide(L)'
;MISLQIVGHSLGGAMASLAASYIEKVKLYDGNLIKLVTFGQPRTGDDVFAKAHDAQIPYSFRIVHGHDNIPHNPLNGFRHYRHHKSEVWYNNNMTTADYVECDEEESKVCSDQISIADLTFHDHHRYYNVYISEWGAVGCTGDPENPHSHSSISPK
;
A
#
# COMPACT_ATOMS: atom_id res chain seq x y z
N MET A 1 -6.72 20.00 15.97
CA MET A 1 -7.60 18.91 15.50
C MET A 1 -6.72 17.67 15.32
N ILE A 2 -7.12 16.50 15.79
CA ILE A 2 -6.32 15.26 15.72
C ILE A 2 -6.60 14.58 14.36
N SER A 3 -5.61 13.94 13.75
CA SER A 3 -5.82 13.13 12.54
C SER A 3 -5.93 11.65 12.87
N LEU A 4 -6.81 10.92 12.19
CA LEU A 4 -6.90 9.46 12.25
C LEU A 4 -6.00 8.87 11.16
N GLN A 5 -4.98 8.10 11.55
CA GLN A 5 -4.10 7.41 10.61
C GLN A 5 -4.58 5.98 10.40
N ILE A 6 -4.74 5.59 9.13
CA ILE A 6 -5.11 4.24 8.73
C ILE A 6 -4.03 3.74 7.79
N VAL A 7 -3.45 2.59 8.11
CA VAL A 7 -2.35 2.00 7.35
C VAL A 7 -2.62 0.53 7.11
N GLY A 8 -2.05 -0.01 6.03
CA GLY A 8 -2.14 -1.43 5.72
C GLY A 8 -1.19 -1.86 4.62
N HIS A 9 -0.65 -3.05 4.73
CA HIS A 9 0.20 -3.69 3.72
C HIS A 9 -0.55 -4.84 3.05
N SER A 10 -0.31 -5.07 1.76
CA SER A 10 -0.90 -6.19 1.01
C SER A 10 -2.43 -6.20 1.06
N LEU A 11 -3.05 -7.34 1.37
CA LEU A 11 -4.48 -7.45 1.67
C LEU A 11 -4.93 -6.44 2.75
N GLY A 12 -4.09 -6.20 3.76
CA GLY A 12 -4.35 -5.20 4.80
C GLY A 12 -4.45 -3.79 4.21
N GLY A 13 -3.76 -3.49 3.11
CA GLY A 13 -3.89 -2.25 2.36
C GLY A 13 -5.30 -2.11 1.78
N ALA A 14 -5.83 -3.13 1.12
CA ALA A 14 -7.20 -3.11 0.60
C ALA A 14 -8.23 -2.95 1.74
N MET A 15 -8.05 -3.68 2.83
CA MET A 15 -8.88 -3.55 4.02
C MET A 15 -8.82 -2.15 4.64
N ALA A 16 -7.64 -1.51 4.66
CA ALA A 16 -7.47 -0.15 5.14
C ALA A 16 -8.25 0.88 4.30
N SER A 17 -8.26 0.75 2.96
CA SER A 17 -9.10 1.61 2.10
C SER A 17 -10.59 1.42 2.34
N LEU A 18 -11.04 0.16 2.45
CA LEU A 18 -12.44 -0.13 2.78
C LEU A 18 -12.82 0.45 4.14
N ALA A 19 -11.95 0.29 5.16
CA ALA A 19 -12.17 0.80 6.50
C ALA A 19 -12.25 2.34 6.52
N ALA A 20 -11.34 3.03 5.82
CA ALA A 20 -11.36 4.49 5.72
C ALA A 20 -12.66 5.01 5.08
N SER A 21 -13.04 4.44 3.93
CA SER A 21 -14.31 4.77 3.28
C SER A 21 -15.51 4.48 4.17
N TYR A 22 -15.52 3.35 4.88
CA TYR A 22 -16.62 2.99 5.77
C TYR A 22 -16.74 3.98 6.93
N ILE A 23 -15.64 4.30 7.62
CA ILE A 23 -15.59 5.23 8.76
C ILE A 23 -16.13 6.61 8.36
N GLU A 24 -15.71 7.13 7.21
CA GLU A 24 -16.22 8.39 6.67
C GLU A 24 -17.71 8.27 6.31
N LYS A 25 -18.09 7.17 5.63
CA LYS A 25 -19.47 6.96 5.18
C LYS A 25 -20.47 6.94 6.32
N VAL A 26 -20.13 6.28 7.43
CA VAL A 26 -20.95 6.24 8.66
C VAL A 26 -20.73 7.45 9.57
N LYS A 27 -19.93 8.44 9.14
CA LYS A 27 -19.66 9.71 9.83
C LYS A 27 -19.08 9.54 11.24
N LEU A 28 -18.28 8.49 11.43
CA LEU A 28 -17.52 8.28 12.67
C LEU A 28 -16.31 9.22 12.76
N TYR A 29 -15.78 9.65 11.61
CA TYR A 29 -14.69 10.62 11.52
C TYR A 29 -14.83 11.46 10.25
N ASP A 30 -14.38 12.72 10.30
CA ASP A 30 -14.32 13.57 9.10
C ASP A 30 -13.22 13.07 8.16
N GLY A 31 -13.57 12.80 6.91
CA GLY A 31 -12.64 12.33 5.88
C GLY A 31 -11.45 13.27 5.64
N ASN A 32 -11.61 14.57 5.87
CA ASN A 32 -10.51 15.56 5.80
C ASN A 32 -9.47 15.39 6.91
N LEU A 33 -9.81 14.65 7.96
CA LEU A 33 -8.92 14.35 9.09
C LEU A 33 -8.40 12.90 9.04
N ILE A 34 -8.85 12.09 8.08
CA ILE A 34 -8.34 10.74 7.83
C ILE A 34 -7.09 10.85 6.95
N LYS A 35 -6.02 10.18 7.37
CA LYS A 35 -4.80 9.99 6.57
C LYS A 35 -4.64 8.51 6.30
N LEU A 36 -4.84 8.13 5.04
CA LEU A 36 -4.70 6.75 4.58
C LEU A 36 -3.40 6.58 3.80
N VAL A 37 -2.55 5.66 4.24
CA VAL A 37 -1.33 5.28 3.53
C VAL A 37 -1.23 3.76 3.49
N THR A 38 -1.23 3.18 2.29
CA THR A 38 -1.18 1.73 2.09
C THR A 38 0.09 1.31 1.36
N PHE A 39 0.51 0.07 1.53
CA PHE A 39 1.74 -0.48 0.95
C PHE A 39 1.42 -1.73 0.13
N GLY A 40 1.69 -1.70 -1.17
CA GLY A 40 1.41 -2.85 -2.05
C GLY A 40 -0.07 -3.23 -2.07
N GLN A 41 -0.97 -2.23 -2.01
CA GLN A 41 -2.41 -2.46 -1.98
C GLN A 41 -2.91 -3.01 -3.33
N PRO A 42 -3.65 -4.14 -3.36
CA PRO A 42 -4.35 -4.60 -4.55
C PRO A 42 -5.58 -3.74 -4.87
N ARG A 43 -6.06 -3.77 -6.13
CA ARG A 43 -7.29 -3.08 -6.54
C ARG A 43 -8.45 -3.54 -5.66
N THR A 44 -9.15 -2.58 -5.06
CA THR A 44 -10.05 -2.83 -3.93
C THR A 44 -11.54 -2.74 -4.29
N GLY A 45 -11.89 -1.95 -5.29
CA GLY A 45 -13.27 -1.77 -5.74
C GLY A 45 -13.33 -1.41 -7.22
N ASP A 46 -14.53 -1.08 -7.70
CA ASP A 46 -14.75 -0.62 -9.07
C ASP A 46 -14.49 0.89 -9.23
N ASP A 47 -14.75 1.43 -10.42
CA ASP A 47 -14.58 2.85 -10.71
C ASP A 47 -15.52 3.76 -9.89
N VAL A 48 -16.69 3.25 -9.51
CA VAL A 48 -17.64 3.98 -8.64
C VAL A 48 -17.07 4.07 -7.23
N PHE A 49 -16.51 2.98 -6.70
CA PHE A 49 -15.82 2.98 -5.43
C PHE A 49 -14.59 3.88 -5.44
N ALA A 50 -13.72 3.79 -6.46
CA ALA A 50 -12.51 4.60 -6.57
C ALA A 50 -12.81 6.11 -6.49
N LYS A 51 -13.75 6.59 -7.33
CA LYS A 51 -14.19 8.00 -7.34
C LYS A 51 -14.82 8.43 -6.02
N ALA A 52 -15.62 7.56 -5.40
CA ALA A 52 -16.20 7.85 -4.10
C ALA A 52 -15.13 7.93 -3.01
N HIS A 53 -14.17 7.00 -2.99
CA HIS A 53 -13.06 6.97 -2.04
C HIS A 53 -12.20 8.24 -2.14
N ASP A 54 -11.86 8.67 -3.35
CA ASP A 54 -11.10 9.90 -3.60
C ASP A 54 -11.83 11.16 -3.10
N ALA A 55 -13.16 11.19 -3.24
CA ALA A 55 -13.98 12.30 -2.73
C ALA A 55 -14.13 12.26 -1.20
N GLN A 56 -14.15 11.08 -0.60
CA GLN A 56 -14.30 10.89 0.84
C GLN A 56 -13.00 11.19 1.60
N ILE A 57 -11.86 10.74 1.09
CA ILE A 57 -10.57 10.74 1.78
C ILE A 57 -9.51 11.45 0.91
N PRO A 58 -9.40 12.78 0.99
CA PRO A 58 -8.46 13.53 0.14
C PRO A 58 -6.98 13.17 0.36
N TYR A 59 -6.62 12.71 1.57
CA TYR A 59 -5.28 12.22 1.90
C TYR A 59 -5.26 10.68 1.87
N SER A 60 -5.20 10.11 0.68
CA SER A 60 -5.16 8.66 0.45
C SER A 60 -4.08 8.31 -0.54
N PHE A 61 -3.00 7.66 -0.10
CA PHE A 61 -1.85 7.31 -0.92
C PHE A 61 -1.59 5.81 -0.92
N ARG A 62 -1.39 5.24 -2.12
CA ARG A 62 -0.86 3.88 -2.31
C ARG A 62 0.64 3.97 -2.56
N ILE A 63 1.44 3.35 -1.69
CA ILE A 63 2.88 3.21 -1.89
C ILE A 63 3.14 1.89 -2.61
N VAL A 64 3.82 1.94 -3.75
CA VAL A 64 4.16 0.77 -4.57
C VAL A 64 5.68 0.68 -4.74
N HIS A 65 6.24 -0.49 -4.50
CA HIS A 65 7.68 -0.74 -4.62
C HIS A 65 8.00 -1.53 -5.88
N GLY A 66 8.92 -1.00 -6.70
CA GLY A 66 9.52 -1.70 -7.83
C GLY A 66 8.48 -2.33 -8.75
N HIS A 67 8.61 -3.64 -8.94
CA HIS A 67 7.73 -4.45 -9.78
C HIS A 67 6.77 -5.31 -8.94
N ASP A 68 6.36 -4.84 -7.76
CA ASP A 68 5.40 -5.51 -6.89
C ASP A 68 4.14 -5.92 -7.68
N ASN A 69 3.87 -7.22 -7.74
CA ASN A 69 2.74 -7.76 -8.49
C ASN A 69 1.38 -7.52 -7.82
N ILE A 70 1.33 -7.27 -6.51
CA ILE A 70 0.07 -7.23 -5.75
C ILE A 70 -0.81 -6.04 -6.15
N PRO A 71 -0.30 -4.80 -6.32
CA PRO A 71 -1.08 -3.69 -6.86
C PRO A 71 -1.73 -3.97 -8.22
N HIS A 72 -1.17 -4.87 -9.03
CA HIS A 72 -1.73 -5.20 -10.33
C HIS A 72 -2.84 -6.27 -10.27
N ASN A 73 -3.26 -6.69 -9.07
CA ASN A 73 -4.31 -7.68 -8.85
C ASN A 73 -5.59 -7.06 -8.23
N PRO A 74 -6.80 -7.49 -8.64
CA PRO A 74 -7.10 -8.14 -9.93
C PRO A 74 -6.63 -7.29 -11.12
N LEU A 75 -6.45 -7.88 -12.30
CA LEU A 75 -5.98 -7.15 -13.50
C LEU A 75 -6.86 -5.92 -13.79
N ASN A 76 -6.25 -4.87 -14.35
CA ASN A 76 -6.95 -3.63 -14.69
C ASN A 76 -8.18 -3.92 -15.58
N GLY A 77 -9.34 -3.43 -15.16
CA GLY A 77 -10.61 -3.63 -15.87
C GLY A 77 -11.23 -5.02 -15.73
N PHE A 78 -10.55 -5.99 -15.11
CA PHE A 78 -11.16 -7.28 -14.78
C PHE A 78 -12.30 -7.03 -13.79
N ARG A 79 -13.54 -7.33 -14.20
CA ARG A 79 -14.77 -7.04 -13.41
C ARG A 79 -14.82 -5.58 -12.92
N HIS A 80 -14.30 -4.65 -13.71
CA HIS A 80 -14.26 -3.22 -13.41
C HIS A 80 -13.40 -2.80 -12.21
N TYR A 81 -12.59 -3.71 -11.63
CA TYR A 81 -11.68 -3.33 -10.55
C TYR A 81 -10.71 -2.24 -10.98
N ARG A 82 -10.58 -1.22 -10.14
CA ARG A 82 -9.78 -0.03 -10.39
C ARG A 82 -9.21 0.54 -9.09
N HIS A 83 -8.03 1.14 -9.18
CA HIS A 83 -7.43 1.86 -8.07
C HIS A 83 -8.08 3.21 -7.82
N HIS A 84 -8.00 3.67 -6.58
CA HIS A 84 -8.19 5.08 -6.24
C HIS A 84 -6.93 5.88 -6.64
N LYS A 85 -7.04 7.21 -6.77
CA LYS A 85 -6.15 7.99 -7.64
C LYS A 85 -4.67 8.06 -7.25
N SER A 86 -4.33 8.33 -5.99
CA SER A 86 -2.96 8.77 -5.67
C SER A 86 -2.02 7.59 -5.42
N GLU A 87 -0.98 7.47 -6.25
CA GLU A 87 0.09 6.49 -6.16
C GLU A 87 1.45 7.16 -5.97
N VAL A 88 2.25 6.62 -5.06
CA VAL A 88 3.67 6.94 -4.92
C VAL A 88 4.47 5.69 -5.26
N TRP A 89 5.14 5.72 -6.40
CA TRP A 89 5.86 4.59 -6.94
C TRP A 89 7.37 4.76 -6.81
N TYR A 90 8.01 3.81 -6.14
CA TYR A 90 9.44 3.73 -5.97
C TYR A 90 10.02 2.73 -6.96
N ASN A 91 10.48 3.21 -8.13
CA ASN A 91 11.20 2.37 -9.09
C ASN A 91 12.70 2.28 -8.73
N ASN A 92 12.97 1.93 -7.48
CA ASN A 92 14.30 1.74 -6.91
C ASN A 92 14.18 0.75 -5.74
N ASN A 93 15.23 0.62 -4.93
CA ASN A 93 15.26 -0.25 -3.75
C ASN A 93 14.69 0.39 -2.46
N MET A 94 14.05 1.56 -2.57
CA MET A 94 13.53 2.40 -1.48
C MET A 94 14.57 2.82 -0.42
N THR A 95 15.87 2.81 -0.72
CA THR A 95 16.90 3.36 0.20
C THR A 95 17.04 4.88 0.09
N THR A 96 16.48 5.46 -0.96
CA THR A 96 16.43 6.91 -1.20
C THR A 96 14.99 7.35 -1.50
N ALA A 97 14.70 8.62 -1.29
CA ALA A 97 13.39 9.23 -1.57
C ALA A 97 13.23 9.59 -3.06
N ASP A 98 13.72 8.75 -3.97
CA ASP A 98 13.59 8.93 -5.42
C ASP A 98 12.35 8.15 -5.90
N TYR A 99 11.23 8.84 -6.00
CA TYR A 99 9.94 8.25 -6.40
C TYR A 99 9.21 9.12 -7.42
N VAL A 100 8.21 8.53 -8.05
CA VAL A 100 7.24 9.23 -8.91
C VAL A 100 5.89 9.24 -8.19
N GLU A 101 5.28 10.42 -8.11
CA GLU A 101 3.91 10.57 -7.59
C GLU A 101 2.95 10.78 -8.77
N CYS A 102 1.92 9.94 -8.86
CA CYS A 102 0.85 10.06 -9.84
C CYS A 102 -0.46 10.35 -9.11
N ASP A 103 -1.11 11.46 -9.47
CA ASP A 103 -2.47 11.80 -9.00
C ASP A 103 -3.52 11.35 -10.03
N GLU A 104 -3.47 10.07 -10.39
CA GLU A 104 -4.31 9.45 -11.41
C GLU A 104 -4.41 7.93 -11.16
N GLU A 105 -5.62 7.37 -11.24
CA GLU A 105 -5.95 5.98 -10.86
C GLU A 105 -5.00 4.89 -11.41
N GLU A 106 -4.85 4.80 -12.73
CA GLU A 106 -4.13 3.71 -13.42
C GLU A 106 -3.05 4.30 -14.34
N SER A 107 -2.25 5.22 -13.81
CA SER A 107 -1.32 6.02 -14.62
C SER A 107 -0.18 5.19 -15.19
N LYS A 108 0.01 5.28 -16.52
CA LYS A 108 1.18 4.70 -17.22
C LYS A 108 2.48 5.46 -16.97
N VAL A 109 2.47 6.50 -16.15
CA VAL A 109 3.68 7.18 -15.68
C VAL A 109 4.24 6.50 -14.41
N CYS A 110 3.39 5.85 -13.61
CA CYS A 110 3.75 5.09 -12.41
C CYS A 110 3.79 3.57 -12.70
N SER A 111 3.47 2.72 -11.71
CA SER A 111 3.73 1.29 -11.80
C SER A 111 2.95 0.58 -12.91
N ASP A 112 1.82 1.14 -13.37
CA ASP A 112 0.99 0.52 -14.43
C ASP A 112 1.67 0.48 -15.82
N GLN A 113 2.85 1.07 -15.96
CA GLN A 113 3.71 0.90 -17.14
C GLN A 113 4.43 -0.45 -17.21
N ILE A 114 4.55 -1.15 -16.09
CA ILE A 114 5.30 -2.40 -15.99
C ILE A 114 4.57 -3.52 -16.74
N SER A 115 5.32 -4.29 -17.52
CA SER A 115 4.80 -5.48 -18.20
C SER A 115 4.45 -6.57 -17.18
N ILE A 116 3.37 -7.31 -17.41
CA ILE A 116 2.97 -8.46 -16.57
C ILE A 116 4.11 -9.49 -16.44
N ALA A 117 4.97 -9.61 -17.46
CA ALA A 117 6.11 -10.53 -17.45
C ALA A 117 7.23 -10.12 -16.48
N ASP A 118 7.30 -8.84 -16.10
CA ASP A 118 8.36 -8.28 -15.24
C ASP A 118 7.91 -8.11 -13.79
N LEU A 119 6.64 -8.41 -13.48
CA LEU A 119 6.10 -8.35 -12.12
C LEU A 119 6.68 -9.45 -11.22
N THR A 120 6.96 -9.10 -9.96
CA THR A 120 7.53 -10.00 -8.95
C THR A 120 6.89 -9.83 -7.58
N PHE A 121 6.84 -10.92 -6.82
CA PHE A 121 6.40 -10.92 -5.43
C PHE A 121 7.53 -10.52 -4.45
N HIS A 122 8.78 -10.46 -4.93
CA HIS A 122 9.92 -10.09 -4.11
C HIS A 122 9.81 -8.65 -3.58
N ASP A 123 9.49 -7.70 -4.46
CA ASP A 123 9.41 -6.28 -4.11
C ASP A 123 8.24 -6.00 -3.16
N HIS A 124 7.22 -6.86 -3.15
CA HIS A 124 6.10 -6.81 -2.21
C HIS A 124 6.51 -6.95 -0.73
N HIS A 125 7.69 -7.52 -0.44
CA HIS A 125 8.13 -7.77 0.94
C HIS A 125 9.03 -6.70 1.52
N ARG A 126 9.57 -5.80 0.69
CA ARG A 126 10.60 -4.84 1.11
C ARG A 126 10.09 -3.43 0.96
N TYR A 127 10.09 -2.66 2.04
CA TYR A 127 9.70 -1.25 2.03
C TYR A 127 10.68 -0.46 2.88
N TYR A 128 11.25 0.61 2.33
CA TYR A 128 12.22 1.49 3.01
C TYR A 128 13.38 0.72 3.67
N ASN A 129 14.03 -0.14 2.88
CA ASN A 129 15.13 -1.02 3.33
C ASN A 129 14.76 -2.09 4.38
N VAL A 130 13.49 -2.20 4.76
CA VAL A 130 12.99 -3.17 5.74
C VAL A 130 12.30 -4.33 5.03
N TYR A 131 12.70 -5.57 5.34
CA TYR A 131 11.97 -6.76 4.91
C TYR A 131 10.87 -7.08 5.93
N ILE A 132 9.62 -6.75 5.57
CA ILE A 132 8.50 -6.63 6.52
C ILE A 132 8.23 -7.92 7.28
N SER A 133 8.29 -9.08 6.60
CA SER A 133 7.97 -10.36 7.23
C SER A 133 9.08 -10.85 8.18
N GLU A 134 10.35 -10.57 7.89
CA GLU A 134 11.45 -10.86 8.82
C GLU A 134 11.38 -9.95 10.03
N TRP A 135 11.08 -8.67 9.82
CA TRP A 135 10.90 -7.72 10.91
C TRP A 135 9.72 -8.10 11.83
N GLY A 136 8.61 -8.51 11.23
CA GLY A 136 7.47 -9.05 11.97
C GLY A 136 7.80 -10.34 12.72
N ALA A 137 8.61 -11.23 12.13
CA ALA A 137 9.01 -12.50 12.76
C ALA A 137 9.86 -12.30 14.03
N VAL A 138 10.63 -11.22 14.13
CA VAL A 138 11.37 -10.83 15.34
C VAL A 138 10.57 -9.92 16.29
N GLY A 139 9.24 -9.83 16.07
CA GLY A 139 8.32 -9.11 16.96
C GLY A 139 8.38 -7.59 16.82
N CYS A 140 8.89 -7.08 15.70
CA CYS A 140 9.08 -5.65 15.46
C CYS A 140 9.99 -4.98 16.51
N THR A 141 11.05 -5.66 16.95
CA THR A 141 12.01 -5.16 17.96
C THR A 141 13.46 -5.21 17.49
N GLY A 142 14.24 -4.18 17.82
CA GLY A 142 15.64 -4.05 17.35
C GLY A 142 15.82 -3.11 16.14
N ASP A 143 16.76 -3.45 15.26
CA ASP A 143 17.01 -2.76 13.99
C ASP A 143 16.11 -3.36 12.89
N PRO A 144 15.18 -2.60 12.29
CA PRO A 144 14.28 -3.10 11.26
C PRO A 144 15.00 -3.41 9.94
N GLU A 145 16.16 -2.82 9.67
CA GLU A 145 16.94 -3.12 8.45
C GLU A 145 17.73 -4.42 8.59
N ASN A 146 18.10 -4.78 9.82
CA ASN A 146 18.85 -5.99 10.16
C ASN A 146 18.16 -6.76 11.31
N PRO A 147 17.00 -7.39 11.05
CA PRO A 147 16.26 -8.15 12.05
C PRO A 147 17.02 -9.43 12.44
N HIS A 148 17.95 -9.32 13.39
CA HIS A 148 18.62 -10.49 13.95
C HIS A 148 17.66 -11.29 14.82
N SER A 149 17.44 -12.57 14.51
CA SER A 149 16.71 -13.45 15.41
C SER A 149 17.51 -13.58 16.71
N HIS A 150 16.97 -13.10 17.83
CA HIS A 150 17.36 -13.61 19.14
C HIS A 150 16.88 -15.07 19.26
N SER A 151 17.60 -16.01 18.63
CA SER A 151 17.37 -17.44 18.76
C SER A 151 18.64 -18.17 19.19
N SER A 152 19.11 -17.83 20.38
CA SER A 152 19.67 -18.81 21.33
C SER A 152 18.60 -19.20 22.36
N ILE A 153 17.37 -19.50 21.89
CA ILE A 153 16.36 -20.17 22.70
C ILE A 153 16.40 -21.64 22.30
N SER A 154 17.09 -22.43 23.13
CA SER A 154 17.10 -23.88 23.07
C SER A 154 15.66 -24.42 23.15
N PRO A 155 15.31 -25.48 22.40
CA PRO A 155 14.01 -26.11 22.52
C PRO A 155 13.84 -26.68 23.94
N LYS A 156 12.70 -26.40 24.57
CA LYS A 156 12.18 -27.16 25.69
C LYS A 156 11.30 -28.28 25.17
#